data_AF-A0A654IG00-F1
#
_entry.id   AF-A0A654IG00-F1
#
_cell.length_a   1.000
_cell.length_b   1.000
_cell.length_c   1.000
_cell.angle_alpha   90.00
_cell.angle_beta   90.00
_cell.angle_gamma   90.00
#
_symmetry.space_group_name_H-M   'P 1'
#
loop_
_entity.id
_entity.type
_entity.pdbx_description
1 polymer ?
#
loop_
_entity_poly.entity_id
_entity_poly.type
_entity_poly.pdbx_seq_one_letter_code
_entity_poly.pdbx_strand_id
1 'polypeptide(L)'
;MIIGPFLLTVVTLIKGMTSRPFYWNVIFADLLNKMTKTHPEFVSHYLKQEHIKLGFLASDLDLSKYDFLKLVDASEIKNMYFSNSTQNWAWYISNGFFNPSKHTCQFTYYQEWAFPSGHACQTMVIGYALYSIFISDKKLTTKKLIWCFVYLLFLLSMSFALVVTRGHWVSDVAFSYVFTIPLIVISEIVYKKLSVKYFKI
;
A
#
# COMPACT_ATOMS: atom_id res chain seq x y z
N MET A 1 20.14 18.51 3.32
CA MET A 1 19.37 17.31 2.94
C MET A 1 17.86 17.63 2.98
N ILE A 2 17.37 18.46 2.04
CA ILE A 2 15.98 18.93 1.97
C ILE A 2 15.09 17.99 1.12
N ILE A 3 15.71 17.10 0.34
CA ILE A 3 15.06 16.17 -0.59
C ILE A 3 14.16 15.15 0.14
N GLY A 4 14.61 14.60 1.27
CA GLY A 4 13.87 13.58 2.03
C GLY A 4 12.47 14.07 2.47
N PRO A 5 12.39 15.20 3.20
CA PRO A 5 11.11 15.80 3.58
C PRO A 5 10.20 16.13 2.39
N PHE A 6 10.75 16.65 1.29
CA PHE A 6 9.98 16.94 0.08
C PHE A 6 9.35 15.67 -0.53
N LEU A 7 10.15 14.61 -0.69
CA LEU A 7 9.67 13.33 -1.22
C LEU A 7 8.59 12.72 -0.33
N LEU A 8 8.75 12.79 0.99
CA LEU A 8 7.75 12.31 1.95
C LEU A 8 6.43 13.07 1.83
N THR A 9 6.47 14.39 1.63
CA THR A 9 5.27 15.20 1.39
C THR A 9 4.57 14.80 0.10
N VAL A 10 5.30 14.62 -0.99
CA VAL A 10 4.71 14.19 -2.29
C VAL A 10 4.06 12.81 -2.16
N VAL A 11 4.74 11.85 -1.53
CA VAL A 11 4.18 10.51 -1.26
C VAL A 11 2.93 10.60 -0.40
N THR A 12 2.92 11.47 0.61
CA THR A 12 1.78 11.69 1.49
C THR A 12 0.57 12.25 0.74
N LEU A 13 0.79 13.25 -0.12
CA LEU A 13 -0.27 13.83 -0.95
C LEU A 13 -0.87 12.78 -1.90
N ILE A 14 -0.03 11.98 -2.56
CA ILE A 14 -0.50 10.96 -3.49
C ILE A 14 -1.24 9.84 -2.76
N LYS A 15 -0.76 9.46 -1.57
CA LYS A 15 -1.50 8.56 -0.68
C LYS A 15 -2.85 9.14 -0.30
N GLY A 16 -2.95 10.44 0.00
CA GLY A 16 -4.25 11.08 0.26
C GLY A 16 -5.13 11.26 -0.98
N MET A 17 -4.54 11.30 -2.17
CA MET A 17 -5.28 11.52 -3.42
C MET A 17 -5.62 10.25 -4.18
N THR A 18 -5.02 9.13 -3.80
CA THR A 18 -5.26 7.84 -4.44
C THR A 18 -5.62 6.82 -3.38
N SER A 19 -6.61 6.00 -3.67
CA SER A 19 -6.72 4.73 -2.96
C SER A 19 -6.63 3.62 -3.95
N ARG A 20 -6.33 2.47 -3.39
CA ARG A 20 -6.66 1.24 -4.04
C ARG A 20 -7.97 0.74 -3.46
N PRO A 21 -9.01 0.61 -4.29
CA PRO A 21 -10.23 -0.07 -3.89
C PRO A 21 -10.01 -1.58 -3.69
N PHE A 22 -8.91 -2.11 -4.22
CA PHE A 22 -8.75 -3.53 -4.51
C PHE A 22 -7.74 -4.27 -3.66
N TYR A 23 -8.18 -5.44 -3.23
CA TYR A 23 -7.39 -6.64 -3.16
C TYR A 23 -7.53 -7.36 -4.53
N TRP A 24 -6.47 -7.47 -5.36
CA TRP A 24 -6.57 -7.98 -6.75
C TRP A 24 -6.97 -9.46 -6.78
N ASN A 25 -7.94 -9.81 -7.62
CA ASN A 25 -8.20 -11.15 -8.21
C ASN A 25 -8.50 -12.32 -7.27
N VAL A 26 -8.54 -12.11 -5.96
CA VAL A 26 -9.33 -13.01 -5.12
C VAL A 26 -10.73 -12.45 -5.16
N ILE A 27 -11.63 -13.17 -5.82
CA ILE A 27 -13.06 -12.99 -5.60
C ILE A 27 -13.24 -13.30 -4.11
N PHE A 28 -13.22 -12.29 -3.24
CA PHE A 28 -13.04 -12.47 -1.81
C PHE A 28 -14.20 -13.29 -1.25
N ALA A 29 -15.39 -13.04 -1.79
CA ALA A 29 -16.54 -13.91 -1.61
C ALA A 29 -16.30 -15.38 -2.00
N ASP A 30 -15.60 -15.68 -3.10
CA ASP A 30 -15.28 -17.06 -3.48
C ASP A 30 -14.27 -17.69 -2.53
N LEU A 31 -13.31 -16.91 -2.02
CA LEU A 31 -12.40 -17.37 -0.98
C LEU A 31 -13.19 -17.74 0.29
N LEU A 32 -14.08 -16.87 0.75
CA LEU A 32 -14.94 -17.15 1.91
C LEU A 32 -15.85 -18.36 1.64
N ASN A 33 -16.42 -18.49 0.44
CA ASN A 33 -17.21 -19.65 0.04
C ASN A 33 -16.39 -20.95 0.05
N LYS A 34 -15.15 -20.92 -0.43
CA LYS A 34 -14.25 -22.08 -0.36
C LYS A 34 -13.87 -22.40 1.08
N MET A 35 -13.53 -21.39 1.87
CA MET A 35 -13.17 -21.52 3.28
C MET A 35 -14.36 -21.98 4.13
N THR A 36 -15.60 -21.69 3.75
CA THR A 36 -16.78 -22.23 4.43
C THR A 36 -16.79 -23.76 4.41
N LYS A 37 -16.18 -24.38 3.40
CA LYS A 37 -16.11 -25.84 3.25
C LYS A 37 -14.93 -26.47 4.01
N THR A 38 -13.87 -25.72 4.27
CA THR A 38 -12.62 -26.25 4.85
C THR A 38 -12.30 -25.72 6.24
N HIS A 39 -12.63 -24.46 6.50
CA HIS A 39 -12.37 -23.69 7.72
C HIS A 39 -13.54 -22.72 8.05
N PRO A 40 -14.75 -23.24 8.33
CA PRO A 40 -15.93 -22.41 8.61
C PRO A 40 -15.73 -21.48 9.83
N GLU A 41 -14.89 -21.87 10.79
CA GLU A 41 -14.52 -21.07 11.96
C GLU A 41 -13.83 -19.75 11.60
N PHE A 42 -12.98 -19.76 10.57
CA PHE A 42 -12.29 -18.55 10.11
C PHE A 42 -13.26 -17.60 9.41
N VAL A 43 -14.22 -18.14 8.67
CA VAL A 43 -15.26 -17.34 8.01
C VAL A 43 -16.19 -16.73 9.06
N SER A 44 -16.64 -17.53 10.03
CA SER A 44 -17.46 -17.04 11.14
C SER A 44 -16.76 -15.94 11.93
N HIS A 45 -15.49 -16.14 12.29
CA HIS A 45 -14.68 -15.13 12.95
C HIS A 45 -14.58 -13.85 12.12
N TYR A 46 -14.32 -13.97 10.80
CA TYR A 46 -14.22 -12.83 9.91
C TYR A 46 -15.52 -12.02 9.81
N LEU A 47 -16.68 -12.68 9.76
CA LEU A 47 -18.00 -12.05 9.70
C LEU A 47 -18.38 -11.33 11.01
N LYS A 48 -17.92 -11.83 12.16
CA LYS A 48 -18.26 -11.30 13.50
C LYS A 48 -17.36 -10.15 13.99
N GLN A 49 -16.27 -9.83 13.29
CA GLN A 49 -15.29 -8.79 13.69
C GLN A 49 -15.42 -7.51 12.85
N GLU A 50 -14.99 -6.36 13.38
CA GLU A 50 -15.13 -5.06 12.69
C GLU A 50 -13.80 -4.44 12.21
N HIS A 51 -12.68 -5.05 12.58
CA HIS A 51 -11.34 -4.47 12.48
C HIS A 51 -10.69 -4.68 11.12
N ILE A 52 -10.82 -5.88 10.54
CA ILE A 52 -10.14 -6.30 9.32
C ILE A 52 -11.15 -6.32 8.17
N LYS A 53 -10.95 -5.48 7.15
CA LYS A 53 -11.88 -5.32 6.01
C LYS A 53 -11.13 -5.61 4.71
N LEU A 54 -11.46 -6.73 4.04
CA LEU A 54 -10.66 -7.29 2.93
C LEU A 54 -11.37 -7.23 1.56
N GLY A 55 -12.68 -6.97 1.52
CA GLY A 55 -13.47 -6.82 0.29
C GLY A 55 -14.16 -5.46 0.16
N PHE A 56 -15.12 -5.35 -0.75
CA PHE A 56 -16.01 -4.18 -0.86
C PHE A 56 -17.16 -4.30 0.13
N LEU A 57 -17.70 -3.14 0.51
CA LEU A 57 -18.95 -3.11 1.25
C LEU A 57 -20.04 -3.76 0.41
N ALA A 58 -20.60 -4.86 0.90
CA ALA A 58 -21.70 -5.55 0.26
C ALA A 58 -22.95 -4.67 0.26
N SER A 59 -23.65 -4.63 -0.88
CA SER A 59 -24.98 -4.05 -0.95
C SER A 59 -26.02 -5.06 -0.49
N ASP A 60 -27.18 -4.59 -0.02
CA ASP A 60 -28.28 -5.47 0.39
C ASP A 60 -28.70 -6.45 -0.73
N LEU A 61 -28.55 -6.03 -1.99
CA LEU A 61 -28.84 -6.81 -3.19
C LEU A 61 -27.87 -7.99 -3.40
N ASP A 62 -26.69 -7.97 -2.77
CA ASP A 62 -25.68 -9.01 -2.91
C ASP A 62 -25.76 -10.08 -1.82
N LEU A 63 -26.38 -9.78 -0.68
CA LEU A 63 -26.38 -10.69 0.48
C LEU A 63 -27.03 -12.03 0.17
N SER A 64 -28.10 -12.04 -0.61
CA SER A 64 -28.79 -13.27 -1.00
C SER A 64 -27.94 -14.21 -1.87
N LYS A 65 -26.82 -13.75 -2.41
CA LYS A 65 -25.94 -14.51 -3.30
C LYS A 65 -24.82 -15.25 -2.54
N TYR A 66 -24.63 -14.97 -1.26
CA TYR A 66 -23.47 -15.46 -0.51
C TYR A 66 -23.88 -16.52 0.53
N ASP A 67 -23.67 -17.79 0.18
CA ASP A 67 -24.00 -18.92 1.07
C ASP A 67 -23.22 -18.90 2.39
N PHE A 68 -21.99 -18.37 2.40
CA PHE A 68 -21.20 -18.24 3.62
C PHE A 68 -21.85 -17.37 4.70
N LEU A 69 -22.81 -16.50 4.34
CA LEU A 69 -23.55 -15.70 5.31
C LEU A 69 -24.48 -16.55 6.18
N LYS A 70 -24.85 -17.75 5.72
CA LYS A 70 -25.66 -18.71 6.50
C LYS A 70 -24.90 -19.32 7.68
N LEU A 71 -23.58 -19.14 7.77
CA LEU A 71 -22.77 -19.64 8.88
C LEU A 71 -22.98 -18.85 10.19
N VAL A 72 -23.56 -17.66 10.10
CA VAL A 72 -23.67 -16.72 11.22
C VAL A 72 -25.06 -16.11 11.20
N ASP A 73 -25.67 -15.93 12.37
CA ASP A 73 -26.95 -15.24 12.46
C ASP A 73 -26.81 -13.79 11.96
N ALA A 74 -27.82 -13.29 11.24
CA ALA A 74 -27.77 -11.95 10.64
C ALA A 74 -27.47 -10.83 11.66
N SER A 75 -27.91 -11.00 12.91
CA SER A 75 -27.65 -10.04 14.00
C SER A 75 -26.20 -10.02 14.50
N GLU A 76 -25.42 -11.05 14.21
CA GLU A 76 -24.01 -11.17 14.62
C GLU A 76 -23.03 -10.77 13.52
N ILE A 77 -23.51 -10.56 12.29
CA ILE A 77 -22.67 -10.10 11.18
C ILE A 77 -22.34 -8.63 11.40
N LYS A 78 -21.06 -8.36 11.67
CA LYS A 78 -20.52 -7.01 11.84
C LYS A 78 -19.66 -6.58 10.65
N ASN A 79 -19.09 -7.54 9.92
CA ASN A 79 -18.28 -7.26 8.75
C ASN A 79 -19.05 -7.46 7.45
N MET A 80 -19.28 -6.36 6.73
CA MET A 80 -19.91 -6.37 5.41
C MET A 80 -18.91 -6.19 4.27
N TYR A 81 -17.61 -6.16 4.55
CA TYR A 81 -16.55 -5.96 3.55
C TYR A 81 -16.09 -7.30 2.97
N PHE A 82 -16.93 -7.89 2.11
CA PHE A 82 -16.64 -9.16 1.45
C PHE A 82 -17.09 -9.24 -0.01
N SER A 83 -17.82 -8.22 -0.52
CA SER A 83 -18.29 -8.25 -1.89
C SER A 83 -17.16 -7.99 -2.88
N ASN A 84 -17.39 -8.38 -4.12
CA ASN A 84 -16.50 -8.04 -5.23
C ASN A 84 -17.00 -6.78 -5.91
N SER A 85 -16.10 -6.07 -6.58
CA SER A 85 -16.53 -4.96 -7.43
C SER A 85 -17.40 -5.46 -8.58
N THR A 86 -18.51 -4.76 -8.82
CA THR A 86 -19.40 -4.97 -9.96
C THR A 86 -18.97 -4.21 -11.23
N GLN A 87 -17.93 -3.37 -11.15
CA GLN A 87 -17.41 -2.63 -12.31
C GLN A 87 -15.96 -3.03 -12.64
N ASN A 88 -15.55 -2.82 -13.89
CA ASN A 88 -14.16 -2.86 -14.34
C ASN A 88 -13.45 -1.59 -13.89
N TRP A 89 -12.76 -1.62 -12.75
CA TRP A 89 -12.00 -0.46 -12.29
C TRP A 89 -10.52 -0.63 -12.58
N ALA A 90 -9.85 0.51 -12.77
CA ALA A 90 -8.41 0.58 -12.87
C ALA A 90 -7.72 0.11 -11.57
N TRP A 91 -6.45 -0.30 -11.71
CA TRP A 91 -5.55 -0.74 -10.62
C TRP A 91 -5.61 0.13 -9.36
N TYR A 92 -5.76 1.46 -9.53
CA TYR A 92 -5.93 2.47 -8.49
C TYR A 92 -7.08 3.42 -8.88
N ILE A 93 -7.65 4.13 -7.91
CA ILE A 93 -8.62 5.19 -8.16
C ILE A 93 -8.13 6.52 -7.59
N SER A 94 -8.51 7.60 -8.23
CA SER A 94 -8.42 8.93 -7.64
C SER A 94 -9.51 9.07 -6.58
N ASN A 95 -9.12 9.51 -5.39
CA ASN A 95 -10.00 9.82 -4.26
C ASN A 95 -10.33 11.31 -4.19
N GLY A 96 -10.12 12.07 -5.27
CA GLY A 96 -10.04 13.53 -5.15
C GLY A 96 -8.96 13.92 -4.14
N PHE A 97 -9.21 14.92 -3.30
CA PHE A 97 -8.28 15.35 -2.25
C PHE A 97 -8.74 14.77 -0.91
N PHE A 98 -8.18 13.63 -0.50
CA PHE A 98 -8.47 12.97 0.80
C PHE A 98 -9.93 12.50 0.96
N ASN A 99 -10.60 12.07 -0.11
CA ASN A 99 -12.01 11.65 -0.09
C ASN A 99 -12.26 10.28 -0.78
N PRO A 100 -11.96 9.16 -0.11
CA PRO A 100 -12.11 7.83 -0.71
C PRO A 100 -13.56 7.49 -1.05
N SER A 101 -13.76 6.65 -2.06
CA SER A 101 -15.10 6.15 -2.43
C SER A 101 -15.77 5.46 -1.25
N LYS A 102 -17.04 5.76 -0.97
CA LYS A 102 -17.81 5.16 0.14
C LYS A 102 -17.90 3.63 0.13
N HIS A 103 -17.62 3.01 -1.01
CA HIS A 103 -17.65 1.56 -1.19
C HIS A 103 -16.34 0.86 -0.79
N THR A 104 -15.28 1.62 -0.52
CA THR A 104 -14.00 1.10 -0.04
C THR A 104 -13.91 1.17 1.48
N CYS A 105 -12.92 0.48 2.06
CA CYS A 105 -12.61 0.63 3.48
C CYS A 105 -12.33 2.10 3.81
N GLN A 106 -13.22 2.70 4.61
CA GLN A 106 -13.04 4.05 5.12
C GLN A 106 -12.10 3.96 6.30
N PHE A 107 -10.91 4.52 6.13
CA PHE A 107 -9.92 4.64 7.18
C PHE A 107 -10.04 6.00 7.85
N THR A 108 -9.79 6.06 9.16
CA THR A 108 -9.82 7.31 9.92
C THR A 108 -8.66 8.21 9.52
N TYR A 109 -7.52 7.60 9.18
CA TYR A 109 -6.30 8.31 8.83
C TYR A 109 -5.79 7.89 7.43
N TYR A 110 -5.32 8.86 6.64
CA TYR A 110 -4.81 8.59 5.28
C TYR A 110 -3.58 7.67 5.27
N GLN A 111 -2.85 7.59 6.39
CA GLN A 111 -1.69 6.72 6.57
C GLN A 111 -2.07 5.24 6.51
N GLU A 112 -3.30 4.91 6.89
CA GLU A 112 -3.85 3.55 6.92
C GLU A 112 -4.24 3.07 5.51
N TRP A 113 -4.28 3.97 4.52
CA TRP A 113 -4.67 3.60 3.17
C TRP A 113 -3.61 2.71 2.53
N ALA A 114 -4.00 1.63 1.87
CA ALA A 114 -3.04 0.66 1.36
C ALA A 114 -2.20 1.15 0.16
N PHE A 115 -2.57 2.24 -0.53
CA PHE A 115 -1.91 2.63 -1.78
C PHE A 115 -1.55 4.12 -1.84
N PRO A 116 -0.35 4.48 -2.36
CA PRO A 116 0.81 3.60 -2.52
C PRO A 116 1.34 3.15 -1.14
N SER A 117 2.26 2.17 -1.14
CA SER A 117 2.85 1.68 0.11
C SER A 117 3.79 2.72 0.71
N GLY A 118 3.36 3.34 1.80
CA GLY A 118 4.16 4.34 2.53
C GLY A 118 5.47 3.74 3.04
N HIS A 119 5.43 2.53 3.59
CA HIS A 119 6.61 1.81 4.08
C HIS A 119 7.62 1.53 2.95
N ALA A 120 7.15 1.07 1.78
CA ALA A 120 8.03 0.85 0.64
C ALA A 120 8.66 2.17 0.15
N CYS A 121 7.84 3.22 -0.01
CA CYS A 121 8.30 4.56 -0.41
C CYS A 121 9.34 5.12 0.57
N GLN A 122 9.06 5.08 1.88
CA GLN A 122 9.95 5.56 2.93
C GLN A 122 11.28 4.81 2.94
N THR A 123 11.24 3.48 2.81
CA THR A 123 12.46 2.66 2.79
C THR A 123 13.36 3.03 1.61
N MET A 124 12.80 3.36 0.45
CA MET A 124 13.59 3.87 -0.68
C MET A 124 14.16 5.26 -0.42
N VAL A 125 13.38 6.19 0.15
CA VAL A 125 13.85 7.55 0.47
C VAL A 125 14.99 7.52 1.49
N ILE A 126 14.88 6.68 2.53
CA ILE A 126 15.95 6.46 3.52
C ILE A 126 17.17 5.84 2.85
N GLY A 127 16.97 4.84 1.99
CA GLY A 127 18.05 4.18 1.25
C GLY A 127 18.83 5.16 0.39
N TYR A 128 18.12 6.05 -0.30
CA TYR A 128 18.72 7.13 -1.06
C TYR A 128 19.49 8.10 -0.17
N ALA A 129 18.93 8.53 0.96
CA ALA A 129 19.61 9.43 1.89
C ALA A 129 20.93 8.82 2.40
N LEU A 130 20.91 7.54 2.79
CA LEU A 130 22.10 6.81 3.20
C LEU A 130 23.11 6.70 2.05
N TYR A 131 22.67 6.34 0.86
CA TYR A 131 23.49 6.29 -0.35
C TYR A 131 24.19 7.63 -0.62
N SER A 132 23.46 8.74 -0.55
CA SER A 132 24.01 10.09 -0.76
C SER A 132 25.05 10.48 0.29
N ILE A 133 24.88 10.06 1.54
CA ILE A 133 25.86 10.30 2.62
C ILE A 133 27.13 9.46 2.37
N PHE A 134 26.96 8.16 2.08
CA PHE A 134 28.07 7.22 1.94
C PHE A 134 28.92 7.43 0.68
N ILE A 135 28.36 8.02 -0.38
CA ILE A 135 29.06 8.27 -1.66
C ILE A 135 29.47 9.74 -1.83
N SER A 136 29.40 10.54 -0.75
CA SER A 136 29.84 11.93 -0.74
C SER A 136 31.30 12.13 -1.23
N ASP A 137 32.19 11.17 -0.96
CA ASP A 137 33.59 11.16 -1.42
C ASP A 137 33.79 10.61 -2.86
N LYS A 138 32.70 10.23 -3.55
CA LYS A 138 32.67 9.60 -4.88
C LYS A 138 33.51 8.33 -5.04
N LYS A 139 33.97 7.71 -3.94
CA LYS A 139 34.75 6.47 -3.97
C LYS A 139 33.90 5.29 -3.54
N LEU A 140 33.71 4.35 -4.45
CA LEU A 140 33.03 3.08 -4.18
C LEU A 140 34.03 2.09 -3.59
N THR A 141 33.85 1.72 -2.32
CA THR A 141 34.70 0.73 -1.64
C THR A 141 33.91 -0.56 -1.42
N THR A 142 34.61 -1.69 -1.23
CA THR A 142 33.98 -2.98 -0.91
C THR A 142 33.05 -2.88 0.31
N LYS A 143 33.44 -2.12 1.34
CA LYS A 143 32.59 -1.88 2.52
C LYS A 143 31.28 -1.18 2.16
N LYS A 144 31.32 -0.16 1.29
CA LYS A 144 30.11 0.54 0.82
C LYS A 144 29.23 -0.35 -0.04
N LEU A 145 29.83 -1.20 -0.88
CA LEU A 145 29.10 -2.21 -1.66
C LEU A 145 28.36 -3.21 -0.77
N ILE A 146 29.03 -3.72 0.28
CA ILE A 146 28.41 -4.60 1.27
C ILE A 146 27.21 -3.91 1.94
N TRP A 147 27.36 -2.64 2.34
CA TRP A 147 26.25 -1.86 2.89
C TRP A 147 25.09 -1.69 1.92
N CYS A 148 25.35 -1.36 0.66
CA CYS A 148 24.31 -1.29 -0.37
C CYS A 148 23.58 -2.63 -0.52
N PHE A 149 24.32 -3.75 -0.48
CA PHE A 149 23.75 -5.08 -0.55
C PHE A 149 22.88 -5.42 0.66
N VAL A 150 23.36 -5.15 1.88
CA VAL A 150 22.58 -5.35 3.11
C VAL A 150 21.30 -4.49 3.10
N TYR A 151 21.39 -3.25 2.62
CA TYR A 151 20.22 -2.39 2.52
C TYR A 151 19.23 -2.87 1.46
N LEU A 152 19.71 -3.42 0.33
CA LEU A 152 18.86 -4.06 -0.66
C LEU A 152 18.11 -5.26 -0.05
N LEU A 153 18.78 -6.09 0.74
CA LEU A 153 18.13 -7.19 1.46
C LEU A 153 17.05 -6.69 2.43
N PHE A 154 17.32 -5.60 3.16
CA PHE A 154 16.32 -4.96 4.02
C PHE A 154 15.10 -4.46 3.24
N LEU A 155 15.32 -3.80 2.10
CA LEU A 155 14.24 -3.32 1.22
C LEU A 155 13.36 -4.48 0.69
N LEU A 156 13.99 -5.58 0.26
CA LEU A 156 13.29 -6.79 -0.17
C LEU A 156 12.54 -7.47 0.97
N SER A 157 13.14 -7.53 2.16
CA SER A 157 12.51 -8.08 3.37
C SER A 157 11.27 -7.26 3.77
N MET A 158 11.36 -5.93 3.77
CA MET A 158 10.23 -5.04 4.03
C MET A 158 9.10 -5.26 3.02
N SER A 159 9.42 -5.38 1.73
CA SER A 159 8.46 -5.67 0.67
C SER A 159 7.73 -6.98 0.89
N PHE A 160 8.49 -8.02 1.23
CA PHE A 160 7.96 -9.34 1.52
C PHE A 160 7.03 -9.29 2.74
N ALA A 161 7.45 -8.64 3.83
CA ALA A 161 6.66 -8.48 5.03
C ALA A 161 5.32 -7.78 4.76
N LEU A 162 5.32 -6.71 3.96
CA LEU A 162 4.10 -5.98 3.57
C LEU A 162 3.11 -6.87 2.81
N VAL A 163 3.60 -7.79 1.97
CA VAL A 163 2.76 -8.72 1.21
C VAL A 163 2.26 -9.86 2.10
N VAL A 164 3.12 -10.48 2.90
CA VAL A 164 2.75 -11.62 3.74
C VAL A 164 1.80 -11.24 4.87
N THR A 165 2.00 -10.08 5.49
CA THR A 165 1.06 -9.54 6.49
C THR A 165 -0.26 -9.08 5.89
N ARG A 166 -0.43 -9.17 4.56
CA ARG A 166 -1.60 -8.72 3.79
C ARG A 166 -1.92 -7.23 3.97
N GLY A 167 -0.96 -6.44 4.44
CA GLY A 167 -1.06 -4.99 4.50
C GLY A 167 -0.98 -4.34 3.12
N HIS A 168 -0.33 -5.01 2.16
CA HIS A 168 -0.22 -4.58 0.77
C HIS A 168 -0.21 -5.75 -0.19
N TRP A 169 -0.50 -5.49 -1.46
CA TRP A 169 -0.24 -6.42 -2.55
C TRP A 169 1.12 -6.19 -3.17
N VAL A 170 1.59 -7.21 -3.89
CA VAL A 170 2.79 -7.12 -4.73
C VAL A 170 2.69 -5.93 -5.70
N SER A 171 1.52 -5.68 -6.28
CA SER A 171 1.27 -4.52 -7.14
C SER A 171 1.42 -3.19 -6.39
N ASP A 172 0.97 -3.07 -5.14
CA ASP A 172 1.11 -1.82 -4.38
C ASP A 172 2.59 -1.49 -4.15
N VAL A 173 3.36 -2.52 -3.81
CA VAL A 173 4.81 -2.42 -3.63
C VAL A 173 5.51 -2.10 -4.96
N ALA A 174 5.17 -2.81 -6.03
CA ALA A 174 5.76 -2.59 -7.35
C ALA A 174 5.47 -1.19 -7.89
N PHE A 175 4.22 -0.70 -7.77
CA PHE A 175 3.88 0.67 -8.14
C PHE A 175 4.68 1.66 -7.30
N SER A 176 4.80 1.43 -5.99
CA SER A 176 5.57 2.29 -5.10
C SER A 176 7.01 2.46 -5.61
N TYR A 177 7.63 1.39 -6.11
CA TYR A 177 8.96 1.42 -6.74
C TYR A 177 8.99 2.23 -8.03
N VAL A 178 8.12 1.89 -8.98
CA VAL A 178 8.01 2.60 -10.28
C VAL A 178 7.72 4.08 -10.07
N PHE A 179 7.00 4.44 -9.02
CA PHE A 179 6.63 5.80 -8.70
C PHE A 179 7.74 6.57 -7.96
N THR A 180 8.36 5.97 -6.94
CA THR A 180 9.30 6.67 -6.06
C THR A 180 10.67 6.84 -6.70
N ILE A 181 11.14 5.87 -7.50
CA ILE A 181 12.45 5.94 -8.15
C ILE A 181 12.57 7.19 -9.06
N PRO A 182 11.64 7.45 -10.00
CA PRO A 182 11.66 8.68 -10.79
C PRO A 182 11.58 9.95 -9.94
N LEU A 183 10.78 9.95 -8.88
CA LEU A 183 10.68 11.11 -7.98
C LEU A 183 12.01 11.42 -7.30
N ILE A 184 12.75 10.40 -6.84
CA ILE A 184 14.09 10.57 -6.25
C ILE A 184 15.01 11.23 -7.28
N VAL A 185 15.03 10.72 -8.52
CA VAL A 185 15.87 11.26 -9.60
C VAL A 185 15.52 12.71 -9.92
N ILE A 186 14.23 13.02 -10.09
CA ILE A 186 13.76 14.39 -10.36
C ILE A 186 14.14 15.31 -9.21
N SER A 187 13.94 14.88 -7.97
CA SER A 187 14.28 15.67 -6.77
C SER A 187 15.77 15.95 -6.69
N GLU A 188 16.62 15.00 -7.06
CA GLU A 188 18.06 15.19 -7.14
C GLU A 188 18.44 16.21 -8.22
N ILE A 189 17.86 16.12 -9.42
CA ILE A 189 18.10 17.08 -10.51
C ILE A 189 17.70 18.49 -10.09
N VAL A 190 16.52 18.64 -9.50
CA VAL A 190 16.01 19.93 -9.02
C VAL A 190 16.91 20.47 -7.91
N TYR A 191 17.28 19.64 -6.95
CA TYR A 191 18.19 20.03 -5.87
C TYR A 191 19.53 20.53 -6.40
N LYS A 192 20.16 19.81 -7.33
CA LYS A 192 21.44 20.24 -7.93
C LYS A 192 21.29 21.59 -8.63
N LYS A 193 20.23 21.79 -9.43
CA LYS A 193 19.97 23.08 -10.11
C LYS A 193 19.77 24.23 -9.12
N LEU A 194 19.00 24.01 -8.05
CA LEU A 194 18.75 25.02 -7.02
C LEU A 194 20.01 25.30 -6.18
N SER A 195 20.81 24.28 -5.89
CA SER A 195 22.09 24.40 -5.16
C SER A 195 23.05 25.31 -5.89
N VAL A 196 23.24 25.08 -7.19
CA VAL A 196 24.08 25.93 -8.04
C VAL A 196 23.54 27.37 -8.11
N LYS A 197 22.22 27.52 -8.31
CA LYS A 197 21.59 28.84 -8.51
C LYS A 197 21.58 29.71 -7.25
N TYR A 198 21.21 29.14 -6.11
CA TYR A 198 20.94 29.90 -4.89
C TYR A 198 22.04 29.78 -3.84
N PHE A 199 22.78 28.68 -3.83
CA PHE A 199 23.77 28.40 -2.80
C PHE A 199 25.21 28.43 -3.35
N LYS A 200 25.40 28.46 -4.68
CA LYS A 200 26.71 28.40 -5.37
C LYS A 200 27.57 27.20 -4.93
N ILE A 201 26.90 26.09 -4.61
CA ILE A 201 27.51 24.79 -4.27
C ILE A 201 27.09 23.76 -5.31
#